data_AF-I3T4S7-F1
#
_entry.id   AF-I3T4S7-F1
#
_cell.length_a   1.000
_cell.length_b   1.000
_cell.length_c   1.000
_cell.angle_alpha   90.00
_cell.angle_beta   90.00
_cell.angle_gamma   90.00
#
_symmetry.space_group_name_H-M   'P 1'
#
loop_
_entity.id
_entity.type
_entity.pdbx_description
1 polymer ?
#
loop_
_entity_poly.entity_id
_entity_poly.type
_entity_poly.pdbx_seq_one_letter_code
_entity_poly.pdbx_strand_id
1 'polypeptide(L)'
;MALCSQLQNLSSLISPHGITTTTTKAPTRRHVVVHAAASDTTTSLQASSYEEGKLVRPKWTGETPLSRMVRALISFKPLYSILKLGARQVFISTAEKNNIPWREMTKEILESQVYKELDSIQNQSLVYPDYYLNPFHAYDEGNLTWLAAAEAEAATKSMVRRAIPTASSVEEATQIMRGNWLNAIEQHHLQHSQTSMIGDILDIGCSVGVSSRFLADKFPTANVIGLDMSPYFSSCGPA
;
A
#
# COMPACT_ATOMS: atom_id res chain seq x y z
N MET A 1 -41.23 -8.41 -33.85
CA MET A 1 -42.60 -8.27 -33.34
C MET A 1 -42.48 -7.91 -31.86
N ALA A 2 -42.84 -6.75 -31.32
CA ALA A 2 -43.54 -5.53 -31.75
C ALA A 2 -42.93 -4.34 -30.95
N LEU A 3 -42.53 -3.24 -31.62
CA LEU A 3 -43.15 -1.88 -31.60
C LEU A 3 -43.13 -1.18 -30.22
N CYS A 4 -42.27 -0.18 -29.94
CA CYS A 4 -42.22 1.22 -30.44
C CYS A 4 -43.32 2.14 -29.86
N SER A 5 -42.93 3.16 -29.08
CA SER A 5 -43.43 4.55 -29.23
C SER A 5 -42.68 5.54 -28.33
N GLN A 6 -42.05 6.54 -28.96
CA GLN A 6 -41.74 7.85 -28.39
C GLN A 6 -42.93 8.80 -28.56
N LEU A 7 -43.10 9.76 -27.64
CA LEU A 7 -43.82 11.04 -27.78
C LEU A 7 -43.08 12.05 -26.88
N GLN A 8 -42.24 12.97 -27.39
CA GLN A 8 -42.52 14.29 -27.97
C GLN A 8 -43.12 15.35 -27.01
N ASN A 9 -42.26 16.35 -26.73
CA ASN A 9 -42.47 17.80 -26.63
C ASN A 9 -43.88 18.37 -26.39
N LEU A 10 -43.98 19.20 -25.35
CA LEU A 10 -44.90 20.34 -25.31
C LEU A 10 -44.17 21.57 -24.76
N SER A 11 -44.00 22.56 -25.64
CA SER A 11 -43.63 23.93 -25.34
C SER A 11 -44.88 24.71 -24.89
N SER A 12 -44.77 25.55 -23.87
CA SER A 12 -45.74 26.64 -23.65
C SER A 12 -45.04 27.90 -23.17
N LEU A 13 -45.18 28.94 -23.99
CA LEU A 13 -44.81 30.33 -23.79
C LEU A 13 -45.73 31.01 -22.77
N ILE A 14 -45.19 31.66 -21.75
CA ILE A 14 -45.79 32.84 -21.11
C ILE A 14 -44.66 33.81 -20.72
N SER A 15 -44.83 35.07 -21.08
CA SER A 15 -43.99 36.25 -20.80
C SER A 15 -44.95 37.38 -20.38
N PRO A 16 -44.50 38.56 -19.92
CA PRO A 16 -43.57 38.89 -18.85
C PRO A 16 -44.26 39.78 -17.78
N HIS A 17 -43.74 39.90 -16.55
CA HIS A 17 -43.87 41.13 -15.74
C HIS A 17 -42.67 41.24 -14.80
N GLY A 18 -41.98 42.38 -14.88
CA GLY A 18 -40.69 42.60 -14.25
C GLY A 18 -40.79 43.03 -12.80
N ILE A 19 -39.84 42.56 -11.99
CA ILE A 19 -39.40 43.21 -10.76
C ILE A 19 -37.87 43.11 -10.73
N THR A 20 -37.25 44.29 -10.67
CA THR A 20 -35.81 44.54 -10.59
C THR A 20 -35.24 44.05 -9.27
N THR A 21 -34.23 43.17 -9.27
CA THR A 21 -33.34 42.98 -8.10
C THR A 21 -31.98 42.39 -8.51
N THR A 22 -30.96 43.23 -8.40
CA THR A 22 -29.54 42.94 -8.11
C THR A 22 -28.84 41.80 -8.85
N THR A 23 -27.97 42.20 -9.79
CA THR A 23 -26.87 41.40 -10.33
C THR A 23 -26.02 40.76 -9.23
N THR A 24 -26.07 39.45 -9.11
CA THR A 24 -25.00 38.64 -8.47
C THR A 24 -24.27 37.90 -9.58
N LYS A 25 -23.05 38.34 -9.89
CA LYS A 25 -22.14 37.59 -10.75
C LYS A 25 -21.83 36.26 -10.07
N ALA A 26 -22.11 35.15 -10.75
CA ALA A 26 -21.59 33.84 -10.35
C ALA A 26 -20.05 33.91 -10.26
N PRO A 27 -19.41 33.32 -9.23
CA PRO A 27 -17.97 33.31 -9.15
C PRO A 27 -17.44 32.48 -10.32
N THR A 28 -16.74 33.14 -11.23
CA THR A 28 -15.92 32.49 -12.24
C THR A 28 -14.91 31.62 -11.52
N ARG A 29 -15.06 30.31 -11.63
CA ARG A 29 -14.11 29.31 -11.13
C ARG A 29 -12.81 29.53 -11.90
N ARG A 30 -11.88 30.29 -11.32
CA ARG A 30 -10.52 30.40 -11.83
C ARG A 30 -9.91 29.00 -11.76
N HIS A 31 -9.83 28.33 -12.90
CA HIS A 31 -8.95 27.19 -13.05
C HIS A 31 -7.53 27.71 -12.87
N VAL A 32 -6.99 27.56 -11.67
CA VAL A 32 -5.55 27.68 -11.44
C VAL A 32 -4.94 26.42 -12.05
N VAL A 33 -4.54 26.52 -13.32
CA VAL A 33 -3.65 25.54 -13.94
C VAL A 33 -2.29 25.75 -13.27
N VAL A 34 -1.97 24.90 -12.31
CA VAL A 34 -0.60 24.80 -11.80
C VAL A 34 0.21 24.14 -12.91
N HIS A 35 0.89 24.96 -13.70
CA HIS A 35 1.99 24.46 -14.52
C HIS A 35 3.10 24.05 -13.55
N ALA A 36 3.14 22.77 -13.18
CA ALA A 36 4.35 22.17 -12.67
C ALA A 36 5.36 22.21 -13.81
N ALA A 37 6.31 23.14 -13.74
CA ALA A 37 7.48 23.11 -14.58
C ALA A 37 8.20 21.80 -14.25
N ALA A 38 8.11 20.83 -15.17
CA ALA A 38 9.01 19.69 -15.17
C ALA A 38 10.41 20.28 -15.35
N SER A 39 11.18 20.36 -14.27
CA SER A 39 12.61 20.46 -14.42
C SER A 39 13.03 19.15 -15.09
N ASP A 40 13.42 19.25 -16.37
CA ASP A 40 14.17 18.24 -17.09
C ASP A 40 15.49 18.03 -16.35
N THR A 41 15.43 17.28 -15.26
CA THR A 41 16.59 16.69 -14.62
C THR A 41 16.44 15.21 -14.85
N THR A 42 16.89 14.79 -16.02
CA THR A 42 17.29 13.41 -16.29
C THR A 42 18.50 13.12 -15.42
N THR A 43 18.31 13.08 -14.10
CA THR A 43 19.26 12.46 -13.20
C THR A 43 19.08 10.98 -13.46
N SER A 44 19.91 10.44 -14.36
CA SER A 44 20.16 9.02 -14.42
C SER A 44 20.73 8.63 -13.05
N LEU A 45 19.85 8.31 -12.09
CA LEU A 45 20.22 7.59 -10.90
C LEU A 45 20.86 6.31 -11.43
N GLN A 46 22.19 6.25 -11.38
CA GLN A 46 22.95 5.06 -11.69
C GLN A 46 22.31 3.95 -10.86
N ALA A 47 21.58 3.06 -11.52
CA ALA A 47 21.14 1.82 -10.93
C ALA A 47 22.42 1.11 -10.48
N SER A 48 22.68 1.08 -9.18
CA SER A 48 23.80 0.32 -8.64
C SER A 48 23.62 -1.13 -9.09
N SER A 49 24.66 -1.68 -9.72
CA SER A 49 24.68 -3.09 -10.11
C SER A 49 24.50 -3.95 -8.85
N TYR A 50 23.45 -4.77 -8.81
CA TYR A 50 23.24 -5.69 -7.70
C TYR A 50 24.28 -6.79 -7.74
N GLU A 51 24.94 -7.02 -6.60
CA GLU A 51 25.61 -8.29 -6.34
C GLU A 51 24.65 -9.20 -5.56
N GLU A 52 24.37 -10.37 -6.11
CA GLU A 52 23.63 -11.41 -5.40
C GLU A 52 24.48 -11.89 -4.20
N GLY A 53 24.01 -11.60 -2.99
CA GLY A 53 24.72 -11.96 -1.76
C GLY A 53 24.72 -13.48 -1.53
N LYS A 54 25.82 -14.03 -1.02
CA LYS A 54 25.85 -15.43 -0.57
C LYS A 54 24.85 -15.62 0.58
N LEU A 55 23.81 -16.41 0.35
CA LEU A 55 22.73 -16.71 1.31
C LEU A 55 23.26 -17.61 2.45
N VAL A 56 23.99 -17.04 3.41
CA VAL A 56 24.45 -17.75 4.61
C VAL A 56 23.34 -17.71 5.66
N ARG A 57 22.85 -18.88 6.08
CA ARG A 57 21.82 -18.99 7.12
C ARG A 57 22.32 -18.42 8.45
N PRO A 58 21.51 -17.67 9.21
CA PRO A 58 21.90 -17.17 10.53
C PRO A 58 22.23 -18.31 11.52
N LYS A 59 23.24 -18.11 12.39
CA LYS A 59 23.75 -19.12 13.34
C LYS A 59 22.71 -19.66 14.35
N TRP A 60 21.59 -18.98 14.51
CA TRP A 60 20.50 -19.35 15.41
C TRP A 60 19.41 -20.20 14.72
N THR A 61 19.53 -20.45 13.42
CA THR A 61 18.66 -21.36 12.66
C THR A 61 19.27 -22.78 12.63
N GLY A 62 18.46 -23.84 12.72
CA GLY A 62 18.91 -25.24 12.76
C GLY A 62 18.74 -25.93 14.13
N GLU A 63 19.53 -26.98 14.41
CA GLU A 63 19.50 -27.76 15.67
C GLU A 63 20.72 -27.50 16.57
N THR A 64 21.16 -26.25 16.67
CA THR A 64 22.27 -25.86 17.55
C THR A 64 21.82 -25.78 19.02
N PRO A 65 22.73 -25.90 20.01
CA PRO A 65 22.39 -25.67 21.42
C PRO A 65 21.73 -24.30 21.67
N LEU A 66 22.21 -23.25 20.99
CA LEU A 66 21.61 -21.92 21.05
C LEU A 66 20.18 -21.90 20.52
N SER A 67 19.92 -22.57 19.37
CA SER A 67 18.56 -22.66 18.81
C SER A 67 17.58 -23.40 19.73
N ARG A 68 18.05 -24.44 20.44
CA ARG A 68 17.25 -25.19 21.43
C ARG A 68 16.91 -24.33 22.65
N MET A 69 17.86 -23.55 23.15
CA MET A 69 17.64 -22.59 24.24
C MET A 69 16.61 -21.53 23.83
N VAL A 70 16.76 -20.94 22.63
CA VAL A 70 15.79 -19.98 22.09
C VAL A 70 14.40 -20.61 21.95
N ARG A 71 14.30 -21.85 21.45
CA ARG A 71 13.04 -22.58 21.35
C ARG A 71 12.39 -22.82 22.72
N ALA A 72 13.18 -23.18 23.73
CA ALA A 72 12.69 -23.37 25.10
C ALA A 72 12.14 -22.05 25.69
N LEU A 73 12.85 -20.93 25.50
CA LEU A 73 12.38 -19.61 25.93
C LEU A 73 11.09 -19.18 25.23
N ILE A 74 10.97 -19.44 23.93
CA ILE A 74 9.75 -19.15 23.15
C ILE A 74 8.58 -20.05 23.59
N SER A 75 8.85 -21.30 23.99
CA SER A 75 7.79 -22.24 24.38
C SER A 75 7.08 -21.86 25.70
N PHE A 76 7.72 -21.05 26.55
CA PHE A 76 7.11 -20.55 27.78
C PHE A 76 6.27 -19.29 27.49
N LYS A 77 4.98 -19.52 27.19
CA LYS A 77 4.02 -18.48 26.76
C LYS A 77 4.06 -17.17 27.57
N PRO A 78 4.08 -17.17 28.93
CA PRO A 78 4.07 -15.92 29.69
C PRO A 78 5.30 -15.04 29.41
N LEU A 79 6.50 -15.64 29.39
CA LEU A 79 7.73 -14.91 29.08
C LEU A 79 7.74 -14.46 27.62
N TYR A 80 7.32 -15.33 26.71
CA TYR A 80 7.24 -15.01 25.29
C TYR A 80 6.31 -13.81 25.03
N SER A 81 5.14 -13.75 25.67
CA SER A 81 4.21 -12.61 25.54
C SER A 81 4.83 -11.30 26.04
N ILE A 82 5.54 -11.31 27.17
CA ILE A 82 6.23 -10.11 27.68
C ILE A 82 7.34 -9.66 26.73
N LEU A 83 8.17 -10.59 26.25
CA LEU A 83 9.24 -10.30 25.29
C LEU A 83 8.68 -9.76 23.97
N LYS A 84 7.56 -10.32 23.51
CA LYS A 84 6.85 -9.88 22.30
C LYS A 84 6.37 -8.44 22.44
N LEU A 85 5.74 -8.07 23.57
CA LEU A 85 5.32 -6.69 23.84
C LEU A 85 6.51 -5.73 23.89
N GLY A 86 7.60 -6.11 24.56
CA GLY A 86 8.81 -5.29 24.64
C GLY A 86 9.46 -5.09 23.28
N ALA A 87 9.59 -6.16 22.48
CA ALA A 87 10.14 -6.10 21.13
C ALA A 87 9.31 -5.20 20.21
N ARG A 88 7.97 -5.30 20.28
CA ARG A 88 7.05 -4.45 19.53
C ARG A 88 7.22 -2.97 19.91
N GLN A 89 7.28 -2.65 21.20
CA GLN A 89 7.46 -1.28 21.67
C GLN A 89 8.80 -0.69 21.19
N VAL A 90 9.89 -1.46 21.27
CA VAL A 90 11.19 -1.03 20.74
C VAL A 90 11.10 -0.78 19.24
N PHE A 91 10.45 -1.67 18.49
CA PHE A 91 10.33 -1.51 17.04
C PHE A 91 9.59 -0.22 16.65
N ILE A 92 8.46 0.05 17.31
CA ILE A 92 7.67 1.27 17.09
C ILE A 92 8.49 2.51 17.49
N SER A 93 9.11 2.52 18.66
CA SER A 93 9.92 3.65 19.11
C SER A 93 11.16 3.88 18.24
N THR A 94 11.77 2.83 17.68
CA THR A 94 12.84 2.96 16.69
C THR A 94 12.34 3.58 15.39
N ALA A 95 11.14 3.20 14.92
CA ALA A 95 10.54 3.80 13.74
C ALA A 95 10.33 5.31 13.92
N GLU A 96 9.75 5.72 15.05
CA GLU A 96 9.51 7.13 15.38
C GLU A 96 10.81 7.94 15.49
N LYS A 97 11.85 7.37 16.08
CA LYS A 97 13.20 7.99 16.10
C LYS A 97 13.81 8.16 14.71
N ASN A 98 13.35 7.39 13.73
CA ASN A 98 13.75 7.50 12.32
C ASN A 98 12.74 8.28 11.48
N ASN A 99 11.94 9.15 12.11
CA ASN A 99 10.94 10.00 11.46
C ASN A 99 9.80 9.23 10.75
N ILE A 100 9.47 8.03 11.22
CA ILE A 100 8.29 7.29 10.78
C ILE A 100 7.24 7.43 11.88
N PRO A 101 6.17 8.24 11.70
CA PRO A 101 5.19 8.53 12.74
C PRO A 101 4.21 7.37 12.91
N TRP A 102 4.72 6.21 13.35
CA TRP A 102 4.02 4.93 13.38
C TRP A 102 2.67 5.02 14.07
N ARG A 103 2.63 5.56 15.30
CA ARG A 103 1.38 5.65 16.07
C ARG A 103 0.35 6.55 15.42
N GLU A 104 0.79 7.66 14.82
CA GLU A 104 -0.11 8.60 14.14
C GLU A 104 -0.70 7.96 12.88
N MET A 105 0.14 7.34 12.03
CA MET A 105 -0.32 6.61 10.84
C MET A 105 -1.31 5.50 11.21
N THR A 106 -1.03 4.77 12.29
CA THR A 106 -1.91 3.69 12.78
C THR A 106 -3.24 4.27 13.22
N LYS A 107 -3.21 5.35 14.01
CA LYS A 107 -4.39 6.04 14.51
C LYS A 107 -5.26 6.57 13.36
N GLU A 108 -4.65 7.18 12.36
CA GLU A 108 -5.34 7.69 11.17
C GLU A 108 -6.18 6.61 10.49
N ILE A 109 -5.60 5.43 10.25
CA ILE A 109 -6.34 4.31 9.67
C ILE A 109 -7.43 3.80 10.61
N LEU A 110 -7.11 3.60 11.89
CA LEU A 110 -8.06 3.06 12.86
C LEU A 110 -9.26 3.99 13.13
N GLU A 111 -9.09 5.30 12.97
CA GLU A 111 -10.15 6.30 13.13
C GLU A 111 -10.86 6.65 11.80
N SER A 112 -10.40 6.07 10.68
CA SER A 112 -10.99 6.31 9.36
C SER A 112 -12.30 5.55 9.13
N GLN A 113 -12.90 5.72 7.94
CA GLN A 113 -14.10 5.02 7.52
C GLN A 113 -13.82 3.72 6.73
N VAL A 114 -12.56 3.27 6.71
CA VAL A 114 -12.08 2.10 5.96
C VAL A 114 -12.89 0.82 6.22
N TYR A 115 -13.45 0.71 7.42
CA TYR A 115 -14.29 -0.41 7.85
C TYR A 115 -15.53 -0.64 6.96
N LYS A 116 -16.02 0.41 6.27
CA LYS A 116 -17.17 0.31 5.37
C LYS A 116 -16.88 -0.47 4.09
N GLU A 117 -15.61 -0.55 3.69
CA GLU A 117 -15.20 -1.28 2.50
C GLU A 117 -15.13 -2.80 2.74
N LEU A 118 -15.05 -3.24 4.00
CA LEU A 118 -14.83 -4.65 4.32
C LEU A 118 -15.90 -5.56 3.71
N ASP A 119 -17.18 -5.17 3.80
CA ASP A 119 -18.30 -5.98 3.31
C ASP A 119 -18.33 -6.09 1.78
N SER A 120 -17.81 -5.10 1.06
CA SER A 120 -17.79 -5.12 -0.41
C SER A 120 -16.65 -5.97 -0.98
N ILE A 121 -15.55 -6.12 -0.23
CA ILE A 121 -14.35 -6.81 -0.71
C ILE A 121 -14.15 -8.21 -0.11
N GLN A 122 -14.74 -8.49 1.06
CA GLN A 122 -14.54 -9.79 1.71
C GLN A 122 -15.27 -10.90 0.94
N ASN A 123 -14.56 -12.02 0.73
CA ASN A 123 -15.18 -13.25 0.27
C ASN A 123 -15.45 -14.18 1.45
N GLN A 124 -16.70 -14.25 1.90
CA GLN A 124 -17.10 -15.11 3.03
C GLN A 124 -16.97 -16.61 2.75
N SER A 125 -16.82 -17.00 1.48
CA SER A 125 -16.58 -18.40 1.09
C SER A 125 -15.10 -18.76 1.01
N LEU A 126 -14.19 -17.82 1.28
CA LEU A 126 -12.76 -18.05 1.24
C LEU A 126 -12.31 -18.97 2.39
N VAL A 127 -11.68 -20.09 2.03
CA VAL A 127 -11.04 -20.99 2.99
C VAL A 127 -9.56 -20.64 3.05
N TYR A 128 -9.11 -20.16 4.19
CA TYR A 128 -7.69 -19.84 4.41
C TYR A 128 -6.88 -21.11 4.61
N PRO A 129 -5.66 -21.20 4.05
CA PRO A 129 -4.74 -22.26 4.43
C PRO A 129 -4.29 -22.09 5.88
N ASP A 130 -4.09 -23.19 6.60
CA ASP A 130 -3.76 -23.19 8.05
C ASP A 130 -2.62 -22.26 8.42
N TYR A 131 -1.61 -22.13 7.55
CA TYR A 131 -0.46 -21.27 7.83
C TYR A 131 -0.83 -19.79 7.93
N TYR A 132 -1.88 -19.34 7.25
CA TYR A 132 -2.31 -17.93 7.19
C TYR A 132 -3.01 -17.48 8.48
N LEU A 133 -3.57 -18.44 9.23
CA LEU A 133 -4.28 -18.19 10.50
C LEU A 133 -3.33 -18.13 11.71
N ASN A 134 -2.04 -18.34 11.51
CA ASN A 134 -1.06 -18.33 12.60
C ASN A 134 -0.65 -16.91 13.00
N PRO A 135 -0.24 -16.70 14.27
CA PRO A 135 0.38 -15.46 14.71
C PRO A 135 1.56 -15.05 13.82
N PHE A 136 1.62 -13.78 13.43
CA PHE A 136 2.64 -13.26 12.51
C PHE A 136 3.04 -11.83 12.88
N HIS A 137 4.29 -11.43 12.64
CA HIS A 137 4.81 -10.06 12.86
C HIS A 137 4.41 -9.35 14.18
N ALA A 138 4.26 -10.13 15.25
CA ALA A 138 3.81 -9.71 16.58
C ALA A 138 2.30 -9.51 16.81
N TYR A 139 1.43 -9.95 15.90
CA TYR A 139 -0.02 -10.01 16.07
C TYR A 139 -0.44 -11.43 16.50
N ASP A 140 -1.29 -11.57 17.51
CA ASP A 140 -1.75 -12.88 17.99
C ASP A 140 -2.73 -13.52 16.99
N GLU A 141 -3.56 -12.71 16.34
CA GLU A 141 -4.54 -13.12 15.32
C GLU A 141 -3.98 -13.05 13.89
N GLY A 142 -2.66 -12.80 13.73
CA GLY A 142 -2.00 -12.75 12.42
C GLY A 142 -2.43 -11.55 11.56
N ASN A 143 -2.56 -11.77 10.25
CA ASN A 143 -2.85 -10.73 9.26
C ASN A 143 -4.34 -10.34 9.16
N LEU A 144 -5.22 -11.06 9.87
CA LEU A 144 -6.67 -10.89 9.80
C LEU A 144 -7.19 -9.93 10.87
N THR A 145 -6.53 -8.78 11.02
CA THR A 145 -6.94 -7.73 11.97
C THR A 145 -6.73 -6.32 11.43
N TRP A 146 -7.57 -5.40 11.91
CA TRP A 146 -7.42 -3.97 11.63
C TRP A 146 -6.12 -3.38 12.15
N LEU A 147 -5.64 -3.85 13.31
CA LEU A 147 -4.38 -3.37 13.86
C LEU A 147 -3.20 -3.77 12.97
N ALA A 148 -3.17 -5.01 12.49
CA ALA A 148 -2.13 -5.44 11.54
C ALA A 148 -2.18 -4.63 10.24
N ALA A 149 -3.39 -4.33 9.73
CA ALA A 149 -3.57 -3.53 8.53
C ALA A 149 -3.08 -2.09 8.73
N ALA A 150 -3.53 -1.43 9.80
CA ALA A 150 -3.20 -0.05 10.12
C ALA A 150 -1.70 0.19 10.33
N GLU A 151 -0.98 -0.81 10.85
CA GLU A 151 0.46 -0.72 11.10
C GLU A 151 1.33 -1.13 9.90
N ALA A 152 0.76 -1.76 8.87
CA ALA A 152 1.51 -2.38 7.78
C ALA A 152 2.40 -1.40 7.00
N GLU A 153 1.91 -0.18 6.72
CA GLU A 153 2.71 0.82 6.00
C GLU A 153 3.89 1.32 6.84
N ALA A 154 3.67 1.60 8.13
CA ALA A 154 4.73 2.03 9.05
C ALA A 154 5.79 0.92 9.26
N ALA A 155 5.34 -0.34 9.36
CA ALA A 155 6.21 -1.51 9.40
C ALA A 155 7.08 -1.62 8.14
N THR A 156 6.46 -1.43 6.97
CA THR A 156 7.14 -1.45 5.67
C THR A 156 8.22 -0.37 5.61
N LYS A 157 7.88 0.89 5.92
CA LYS A 157 8.84 2.02 5.96
C LYS A 157 10.02 1.73 6.90
N SER A 158 9.76 1.12 8.05
CA SER A 158 10.79 0.77 9.04
C SER A 158 11.77 -0.28 8.51
N MET A 159 11.26 -1.28 7.78
CA MET A 159 12.09 -2.30 7.16
C MET A 159 12.91 -1.75 6.00
N VAL A 160 12.31 -0.90 5.16
CA VAL A 160 13.01 -0.23 4.06
C VAL A 160 14.14 0.64 4.58
N ARG A 161 13.88 1.46 5.61
CA ARG A 161 14.90 2.31 6.24
C ARG A 161 16.08 1.51 6.80
N ARG A 162 15.80 0.33 7.36
CA ARG A 162 16.83 -0.59 7.87
C ARG A 162 17.64 -1.24 6.75
N ALA A 163 17.01 -1.60 5.64
CA ALA A 163 17.65 -2.25 4.51
C ALA A 163 18.55 -1.31 3.71
N ILE A 164 18.20 -0.01 3.65
CA ILE A 164 19.00 1.02 2.97
C ILE A 164 19.56 2.00 4.03
N PRO A 165 20.55 1.58 4.84
CA PRO A 165 21.05 2.40 5.94
C PRO A 165 21.72 3.70 5.47
N THR A 166 22.29 3.70 4.25
CA THR A 166 23.02 4.81 3.64
C THR A 166 22.12 5.94 3.13
N ALA A 167 20.82 5.69 2.96
CA ALA A 167 19.87 6.75 2.60
C ALA A 167 19.75 7.79 3.72
N SER A 168 19.64 9.05 3.33
CA SER A 168 19.51 10.20 4.23
C SER A 168 18.10 10.30 4.84
N SER A 169 17.09 9.76 4.18
CA SER A 169 15.69 9.75 4.63
C SER A 169 14.97 8.43 4.34
N VAL A 170 13.77 8.27 4.91
CA VAL A 170 12.89 7.12 4.66
C VAL A 170 12.36 7.16 3.23
N GLU A 171 12.08 8.35 2.73
CA GLU A 171 11.62 8.62 1.37
C GLU A 171 12.70 8.20 0.37
N GLU A 172 13.95 8.63 0.58
CA GLU A 172 15.07 8.23 -0.27
C GLU A 172 15.30 6.72 -0.22
N ALA A 173 15.27 6.10 0.97
CA ALA A 173 15.37 4.65 1.12
C ALA A 173 14.26 3.92 0.34
N THR A 174 13.05 4.46 0.37
CA THR A 174 11.88 3.93 -0.36
C THR A 174 12.03 4.08 -1.86
N GLN A 175 12.47 5.24 -2.34
CA GLN A 175 12.71 5.47 -3.77
C GLN A 175 13.82 4.56 -4.30
N ILE A 176 14.91 4.40 -3.55
CA ILE A 176 15.98 3.46 -3.90
C ILE A 176 15.40 2.05 -3.97
N MET A 177 14.83 1.51 -2.90
CA MET A 177 14.38 0.12 -2.88
C MET A 177 13.27 -0.16 -3.89
N ARG A 178 12.26 0.70 -3.98
CA ARG A 178 11.10 0.48 -4.88
C ARG A 178 11.43 0.82 -6.33
N GLY A 179 12.18 1.88 -6.60
CA GLY A 179 12.63 2.21 -7.96
C GLY A 179 13.49 1.09 -8.55
N ASN A 180 14.36 0.52 -7.74
CA ASN A 180 15.16 -0.66 -8.05
C ASN A 180 14.30 -1.86 -8.47
N TRP A 181 13.27 -2.17 -7.70
CA TRP A 181 12.31 -3.23 -7.98
C TRP A 181 11.48 -2.95 -9.25
N LEU A 182 10.99 -1.72 -9.43
CA LEU A 182 10.23 -1.30 -10.62
C LEU A 182 11.08 -1.39 -11.89
N ASN A 183 12.35 -0.97 -11.83
CA ASN A 183 13.28 -1.09 -12.95
C ASN A 183 13.51 -2.55 -13.31
N ALA A 184 13.66 -3.45 -12.32
CA ALA A 184 13.80 -4.87 -12.59
C ALA A 184 12.58 -5.45 -13.32
N ILE A 185 11.36 -5.05 -12.93
CA ILE A 185 10.12 -5.45 -13.62
C ILE A 185 10.11 -4.95 -15.07
N GLU A 186 10.38 -3.66 -15.28
CA GLU A 186 10.39 -3.04 -16.61
C GLU A 186 11.42 -3.71 -17.54
N GLN A 187 12.64 -3.93 -17.04
CA GLN A 187 13.69 -4.59 -17.82
C GLN A 187 13.33 -6.04 -18.13
N HIS A 188 12.78 -6.78 -17.18
CA HIS A 188 12.34 -8.15 -17.41
C HIS A 188 11.25 -8.20 -18.48
N HIS A 189 10.27 -7.31 -18.43
CA HIS A 189 9.21 -7.21 -19.45
C HIS A 189 9.78 -6.91 -20.83
N LEU A 190 10.65 -5.90 -20.95
CA LEU A 190 11.28 -5.54 -22.23
C LEU A 190 12.08 -6.68 -22.86
N GLN A 191 12.67 -7.56 -22.05
CA GLN A 191 13.46 -8.69 -22.52
C GLN A 191 12.62 -9.89 -22.97
N HIS A 192 11.46 -10.11 -22.34
CA HIS A 192 10.70 -11.36 -22.51
C HIS A 192 9.34 -11.16 -23.19
N SER A 193 8.88 -9.93 -23.35
CA SER A 193 7.60 -9.61 -23.97
C SER A 193 7.78 -9.11 -25.39
N GLN A 194 6.79 -9.40 -26.25
CA GLN A 194 6.77 -8.94 -27.64
C GLN A 194 6.36 -7.46 -27.79
N THR A 195 5.93 -6.85 -26.69
CA THR A 195 5.50 -5.46 -26.60
C THR A 195 6.27 -4.73 -25.51
N SER A 196 6.57 -3.46 -25.73
CA SER A 196 7.17 -2.59 -24.71
C SER A 196 6.14 -2.07 -23.70
N MET A 197 4.85 -2.19 -23.99
CA MET A 197 3.77 -1.70 -23.14
C MET A 197 3.32 -2.77 -22.14
N ILE A 198 3.14 -2.38 -20.89
CA ILE A 198 2.50 -3.20 -19.85
C ILE A 198 1.05 -2.73 -19.75
N GLY A 199 0.10 -3.60 -20.11
CA GLY A 199 -1.34 -3.28 -20.12
C GLY A 199 -2.08 -3.67 -18.85
N ASP A 200 -1.68 -4.76 -18.20
CA ASP A 200 -2.31 -5.27 -16.98
C ASP A 200 -1.24 -5.72 -16.00
N ILE A 201 -1.44 -5.46 -14.71
CA ILE A 201 -0.56 -5.86 -13.62
C ILE A 201 -1.40 -6.46 -12.49
N LEU A 202 -1.08 -7.67 -12.08
CA LEU A 202 -1.66 -8.32 -10.90
C LEU A 202 -0.61 -8.41 -9.78
N ASP A 203 -0.81 -7.67 -8.70
CA ASP A 203 0.03 -7.66 -7.50
C ASP A 203 -0.52 -8.65 -6.47
N ILE A 204 0.02 -9.87 -6.46
CA ILE A 204 -0.42 -10.95 -5.57
C ILE A 204 0.26 -10.82 -4.21
N GLY A 205 -0.53 -10.76 -3.14
CA GLY A 205 -0.06 -10.44 -1.79
C GLY A 205 0.21 -8.94 -1.63
N CYS A 206 -0.65 -8.10 -2.19
CA CYS A 206 -0.46 -6.65 -2.23
C CYS A 206 -0.48 -5.98 -0.85
N SER A 207 -0.93 -6.68 0.20
CA SER A 207 -1.18 -6.12 1.52
C SER A 207 -2.04 -4.86 1.43
N VAL A 208 -1.66 -3.78 2.12
CA VAL A 208 -2.35 -2.47 2.10
C VAL A 208 -2.05 -1.65 0.83
N GLY A 209 -1.60 -2.29 -0.25
CA GLY A 209 -1.46 -1.67 -1.57
C GLY A 209 -0.30 -0.68 -1.71
N VAL A 210 0.73 -0.75 -0.85
CA VAL A 210 1.92 0.12 -0.98
C VAL A 210 2.58 -0.13 -2.33
N SER A 211 2.92 -1.39 -2.64
CA SER A 211 3.57 -1.76 -3.90
C SER A 211 2.70 -1.48 -5.12
N SER A 212 1.39 -1.73 -5.02
CA SER A 212 0.43 -1.51 -6.10
C SER A 212 0.37 -0.04 -6.52
N ARG A 213 0.44 0.91 -5.57
CA ARG A 213 0.56 2.35 -5.87
C ARG A 213 1.82 2.67 -6.69
N PHE A 214 2.97 2.14 -6.28
CA PHE A 214 4.23 2.33 -7.03
C PHE A 214 4.15 1.75 -8.45
N LEU A 215 3.46 0.62 -8.64
CA LEU A 215 3.23 0.02 -9.95
C LEU A 215 2.33 0.92 -10.81
N ALA A 216 1.22 1.41 -10.26
CA ALA A 216 0.32 2.31 -10.96
C ALA A 216 0.99 3.62 -11.38
N ASP A 217 1.82 4.21 -10.51
CA ASP A 217 2.56 5.44 -10.80
C ASP A 217 3.61 5.23 -11.91
N LYS A 218 4.33 4.09 -11.89
CA LYS A 218 5.36 3.76 -12.88
C LYS A 218 4.76 3.38 -14.23
N PHE A 219 3.61 2.70 -14.23
CA PHE A 219 2.93 2.20 -15.42
C PHE A 219 1.51 2.79 -15.52
N PRO A 220 1.38 4.10 -15.81
CA PRO A 220 0.09 4.82 -15.70
C PRO A 220 -0.97 4.39 -16.74
N THR A 221 -0.58 3.59 -17.73
CA THR A 221 -1.50 3.02 -18.72
C THR A 221 -1.91 1.58 -18.39
N ALA A 222 -1.27 0.97 -17.39
CA ALA A 222 -1.59 -0.37 -16.97
C ALA A 222 -2.81 -0.37 -16.04
N ASN A 223 -3.68 -1.35 -16.22
CA ASN A 223 -4.71 -1.69 -15.25
C ASN A 223 -4.06 -2.50 -14.12
N VAL A 224 -3.91 -1.88 -12.93
CA VAL A 224 -3.25 -2.49 -11.77
C VAL A 224 -4.29 -3.02 -10.80
N ILE A 225 -4.23 -4.33 -10.52
CA ILE A 225 -5.11 -5.02 -9.58
C ILE A 225 -4.26 -5.56 -8.42
N GLY A 226 -4.56 -5.12 -7.21
CA GLY A 226 -4.01 -5.70 -5.98
C GLY A 226 -4.89 -6.85 -5.49
N LEU A 227 -4.28 -7.97 -5.13
CA LEU A 227 -4.95 -9.13 -4.54
C LEU A 227 -4.28 -9.51 -3.23
N ASP A 228 -5.03 -9.53 -2.12
CA ASP A 228 -4.59 -10.12 -0.86
C ASP A 228 -5.67 -11.05 -0.30
N MET A 229 -5.26 -12.02 0.52
CA MET A 229 -6.21 -12.88 1.21
C MET A 229 -6.81 -12.20 2.44
N SER A 230 -6.13 -11.20 3.04
CA SER A 230 -6.68 -10.46 4.18
C SER A 230 -7.60 -9.35 3.68
N PRO A 231 -8.92 -9.43 3.92
CA PRO A 231 -9.83 -8.36 3.56
C PRO A 231 -9.57 -7.11 4.41
N TYR A 232 -8.94 -7.23 5.58
CA TYR A 232 -8.51 -6.07 6.37
C TYR A 232 -7.41 -5.28 5.65
N PHE A 233 -6.46 -5.98 5.03
CA PHE A 233 -5.38 -5.34 4.28
C PHE A 233 -5.91 -4.68 3.02
N SER A 234 -6.74 -5.41 2.25
CA SER A 234 -7.35 -4.89 1.03
C SER A 234 -8.26 -3.69 1.29
N SER A 235 -8.95 -3.63 2.44
CA SER A 235 -9.80 -2.48 2.81
C SER A 235 -8.98 -1.20 2.97
N CYS A 236 -7.76 -1.29 3.49
CA CYS A 236 -6.87 -0.15 3.71
C CYS A 236 -6.14 0.34 2.45
N GLY A 237 -6.23 -0.39 1.34
CA GLY A 237 -5.73 0.06 0.05
C GLY A 237 -6.62 1.14 -0.57
N PRO A 238 -6.10 1.96 -1.49
CA PRO A 238 -6.95 2.83 -2.30
C PRO A 238 -7.91 1.99 -3.16
N ALA A 239 -9.17 2.41 -3.22
CA ALA A 239 -10.20 1.85 -4.10
C ALA A 239 -10.01 2.30 -5.56
#